data_AF-A0A961MEH7-F1
#
_entry.id   AF-A0A961MEH7-F1
#
_cell.length_a   1.000
_cell.length_b   1.000
_cell.length_c   1.000
_cell.angle_alpha   90.00
_cell.angle_beta   90.00
_cell.angle_gamma   90.00
#
_symmetry.space_group_name_H-M   'P 1'
#
loop_
_entity.id
_entity.type
_entity.pdbx_description
1 polymer ?
#
loop_
_entity_poly.entity_id
_entity_poly.type
_entity_poly.pdbx_seq_one_letter_code
_entity_poly.pdbx_strand_id
1 'polypeptide(L)'
;MPSSPIRAPTCGAPGCRSAVCGTPGIAPQSSPICKASSSKPLRGREFLLSTVLTGALSAPVLSQTAETLGDPEAGLALFRRDCAFCHQIGPEARNAVGPQLNRIFDRGAGAIEGFRYSRGMQRMGIDGLAWTYETLDAYLANPRALVSGTRMSYRGMPDAQDRHDLIAFLRRHSDQPQDIPESAPTALAAQPDLPPAPLGVEGDADYGEYLSSECVTCHQQSGADQGIPSIVGWHPEDFVVAMRAYKQGLRPHPVMQMMAGRLDDDQIAALAAYFATLTPTD
;
A
#
# COMPACT_ATOMS: atom_id res chain seq x y z
N MET A 1 -25.80 1.42 50.15
CA MET A 1 -26.95 0.67 49.59
C MET A 1 -26.37 -0.41 48.69
N PRO A 2 -26.56 -1.70 48.98
CA PRO A 2 -25.92 -2.77 48.21
C PRO A 2 -26.73 -3.10 46.94
N SER A 3 -26.05 -3.13 45.81
CA SER A 3 -26.59 -3.50 44.50
C SER A 3 -26.54 -5.02 44.32
N SER A 4 -27.70 -5.63 44.08
CA SER A 4 -27.85 -7.04 43.72
C SER A 4 -27.41 -7.32 42.27
N PRO A 5 -26.81 -8.48 41.96
CA PRO A 5 -26.50 -8.87 40.59
C PRO A 5 -27.69 -9.54 39.88
N ILE A 6 -27.90 -9.16 38.61
CA ILE A 6 -28.88 -9.77 37.70
C ILE A 6 -28.30 -11.09 37.16
N ARG A 7 -29.09 -12.17 37.29
CA ARG A 7 -28.76 -13.54 36.88
C ARG A 7 -29.33 -13.82 35.49
N ALA A 8 -28.52 -14.38 34.59
CA ALA A 8 -28.95 -14.81 33.25
C ALA A 8 -29.82 -16.09 33.31
N PRO A 9 -30.79 -16.27 32.39
CA PRO A 9 -31.59 -17.48 32.33
C PRO A 9 -30.83 -18.64 31.69
N THR A 10 -30.79 -19.74 32.42
CA THR A 10 -30.30 -21.05 31.99
C THR A 10 -31.32 -21.72 31.07
N CYS A 11 -30.89 -22.14 29.87
CA CYS A 11 -31.65 -23.05 29.01
C CYS A 11 -31.70 -24.45 29.65
N GLY A 12 -32.90 -24.92 29.94
CA GLY A 12 -33.14 -26.27 30.46
C GLY A 12 -34.62 -26.59 30.47
N ALA A 13 -35.14 -27.09 29.35
CA ALA A 13 -36.39 -27.83 29.32
C ALA A 13 -36.24 -29.06 28.41
N PRO A 14 -36.91 -30.18 28.73
CA PRO A 14 -36.49 -31.52 28.33
C PRO A 14 -37.21 -32.01 27.07
N GLY A 15 -36.46 -32.63 26.17
CA GLY A 15 -37.04 -33.40 25.06
C GLY A 15 -36.33 -33.18 23.74
N CYS A 16 -35.18 -33.82 23.55
CA CYS A 16 -34.79 -34.44 22.29
C CYS A 16 -33.54 -35.30 22.54
N ARG A 17 -33.68 -36.60 22.29
CA ARG A 17 -32.69 -37.64 22.55
C ARG A 17 -31.62 -37.70 21.44
N SER A 18 -30.48 -38.27 21.83
CA SER A 18 -29.21 -38.45 21.12
C SER A 18 -29.25 -39.07 19.71
N ALA A 19 -28.14 -38.79 19.01
CA ALA A 19 -27.47 -39.45 17.88
C ALA A 19 -27.66 -40.99 17.75
N VAL A 20 -27.46 -41.66 16.59
CA VAL A 20 -26.18 -41.86 15.86
C VAL A 20 -26.43 -42.59 14.49
N CYS A 21 -25.56 -42.28 13.49
CA CYS A 21 -25.08 -42.99 12.28
C CYS A 21 -25.98 -43.55 11.15
N GLY A 22 -25.54 -43.30 9.91
CA GLY A 22 -25.43 -44.32 8.84
C GLY A 22 -25.97 -43.98 7.44
N THR A 23 -25.09 -43.48 6.55
CA THR A 23 -25.18 -43.49 5.06
C THR A 23 -25.31 -44.93 4.49
N PRO A 24 -25.68 -45.20 3.21
CA PRO A 24 -25.37 -44.40 1.99
C PRO A 24 -26.45 -44.36 0.87
N GLY A 25 -26.25 -43.49 -0.13
CA GLY A 25 -27.02 -43.60 -1.39
C GLY A 25 -27.02 -42.37 -2.29
N ILE A 26 -25.97 -42.27 -3.11
CA ILE A 26 -25.97 -41.95 -4.56
C ILE A 26 -26.89 -40.81 -5.08
N ALA A 27 -26.21 -39.85 -5.71
CA ALA A 27 -26.62 -38.63 -6.40
C ALA A 27 -27.53 -38.85 -7.67
N PRO A 28 -27.65 -37.87 -8.59
CA PRO A 28 -28.43 -36.62 -8.52
C PRO A 28 -29.32 -36.44 -9.76
N GLN A 29 -30.47 -35.74 -9.76
CA GLN A 29 -31.07 -35.27 -11.02
C GLN A 29 -31.69 -33.87 -10.94
N SER A 30 -31.14 -33.03 -11.80
CA SER A 30 -31.41 -31.64 -12.13
C SER A 30 -32.68 -31.45 -12.96
N SER A 31 -33.37 -30.33 -12.70
CA SER A 31 -34.52 -29.82 -13.44
C SER A 31 -34.23 -29.53 -14.93
N PRO A 32 -35.18 -29.77 -15.85
CA PRO A 32 -35.01 -29.42 -17.25
C PRO A 32 -35.49 -27.99 -17.54
N ILE A 33 -34.62 -27.24 -18.21
CA ILE A 33 -34.92 -25.97 -18.88
C ILE A 33 -35.57 -26.27 -20.23
N CYS A 34 -36.77 -25.74 -20.44
CA CYS A 34 -37.44 -25.71 -21.74
C CYS A 34 -36.63 -24.91 -22.76
N LYS A 35 -36.25 -25.53 -23.88
CA LYS A 35 -35.87 -24.84 -25.12
C LYS A 35 -36.70 -25.39 -26.27
N ALA A 36 -37.49 -24.52 -26.87
CA ALA A 36 -38.10 -24.73 -28.17
C ALA A 36 -37.07 -24.42 -29.27
N SER A 37 -36.97 -25.26 -30.30
CA SER A 37 -36.64 -24.79 -31.64
C SER A 37 -37.02 -25.82 -32.69
N SER A 38 -37.71 -25.32 -33.72
CA SER A 38 -38.42 -26.05 -34.75
C SER A 38 -37.51 -26.44 -35.91
N SER A 39 -37.86 -27.54 -36.58
CA SER A 39 -37.20 -28.14 -37.73
C SER A 39 -37.46 -27.40 -39.06
N LYS A 40 -36.37 -27.22 -39.86
CA LYS A 40 -36.14 -27.45 -41.32
C LYS A 40 -37.36 -27.65 -42.28
N PRO A 41 -37.22 -27.62 -43.65
CA PRO A 41 -36.04 -27.42 -44.53
C PRO A 41 -36.33 -26.62 -45.85
N LEU A 42 -35.31 -26.48 -46.74
CA LEU A 42 -35.31 -26.86 -48.18
C LEU A 42 -34.50 -25.91 -49.11
N ARG A 43 -33.41 -26.46 -49.64
CA ARG A 43 -33.07 -26.62 -51.08
C ARG A 43 -33.17 -25.39 -52.03
N GLY A 44 -32.00 -24.90 -52.45
CA GLY A 44 -31.59 -24.94 -53.85
C GLY A 44 -31.61 -23.65 -54.70
N ARG A 45 -30.55 -23.55 -55.50
CA ARG A 45 -30.34 -22.77 -56.75
C ARG A 45 -29.61 -21.43 -56.63
N GLU A 46 -28.45 -21.45 -57.29
CA GLU A 46 -27.57 -20.34 -57.64
C GLU A 46 -28.28 -19.29 -58.51
N PHE A 47 -28.02 -18.02 -58.24
CA PHE A 47 -28.08 -16.94 -59.22
C PHE A 47 -27.10 -15.82 -58.83
N LEU A 48 -26.33 -15.42 -59.84
CA LEU A 48 -25.35 -14.33 -59.88
C LEU A 48 -25.97 -12.99 -59.46
N LEU A 49 -25.31 -12.20 -58.61
CA LEU A 49 -25.39 -10.73 -58.67
C LEU A 49 -24.29 -10.05 -57.85
N SER A 50 -23.66 -9.08 -58.51
CA SER A 50 -22.55 -8.24 -58.09
C SER A 50 -22.89 -7.38 -56.86
N THR A 51 -22.06 -7.43 -55.82
CA THR A 51 -22.09 -6.44 -54.73
C THR A 51 -20.68 -5.86 -54.56
N VAL A 52 -20.54 -4.60 -54.92
CA VAL A 52 -19.35 -3.78 -54.66
C VAL A 52 -19.17 -3.68 -53.14
N LEU A 53 -18.12 -4.30 -52.62
CA LEU A 53 -17.77 -4.28 -51.21
C LEU A 53 -17.02 -2.97 -50.91
N THR A 54 -17.76 -1.92 -50.56
CA THR A 54 -17.19 -0.70 -49.99
C THR A 54 -16.60 -1.05 -48.63
N GLY A 55 -15.28 -1.21 -48.57
CA GLY A 55 -14.54 -1.46 -47.34
C GLY A 55 -14.66 -0.27 -46.39
N ALA A 56 -15.56 -0.38 -45.40
CA ALA A 56 -15.53 0.49 -44.24
C ALA A 56 -14.30 0.11 -43.40
N LEU A 57 -13.27 0.96 -43.42
CA LEU A 57 -12.17 0.90 -42.46
C LEU A 57 -12.73 1.23 -41.07
N SER A 58 -13.19 0.20 -40.36
CA SER A 58 -13.40 0.27 -38.92
C SER A 58 -12.02 0.38 -38.26
N ALA A 59 -11.63 1.61 -37.89
CA ALA A 59 -10.49 1.82 -37.02
C ALA A 59 -10.76 1.11 -35.68
N PRO A 60 -9.79 0.36 -35.12
CA PRO A 60 -9.97 -0.23 -33.80
C PRO A 60 -10.02 0.91 -32.78
N VAL A 61 -11.15 1.01 -32.08
CA VAL A 61 -11.27 1.85 -30.89
C VAL A 61 -10.41 1.18 -29.82
N LEU A 62 -9.23 1.76 -29.54
CA LEU A 62 -8.42 1.37 -28.41
C LEU A 62 -9.23 1.68 -27.14
N SER A 63 -9.80 0.64 -26.55
CA SER A 63 -10.40 0.70 -25.23
C SER A 63 -9.28 0.92 -24.23
N GLN A 64 -9.11 2.17 -23.79
CA GLN A 64 -8.27 2.48 -22.63
C GLN A 64 -8.94 1.84 -21.42
N THR A 65 -8.40 0.71 -20.95
CA THR A 65 -8.71 0.23 -19.61
C THR A 65 -8.11 1.24 -18.65
N ALA A 66 -8.96 2.12 -18.10
CA ALA A 66 -8.59 2.90 -16.94
C ALA A 66 -8.23 1.89 -15.84
N GLU A 67 -6.94 1.80 -15.51
CA GLU A 67 -6.47 0.96 -14.42
C GLU A 67 -7.14 1.48 -13.14
N THR A 68 -8.10 0.72 -12.63
CA THR A 68 -8.75 1.02 -11.36
C THR A 68 -7.67 1.06 -10.28
N LEU A 69 -7.63 2.16 -9.52
CA LEU A 69 -6.63 2.47 -8.48
C LEU A 69 -6.66 1.52 -7.25
N GLY A 70 -7.06 0.26 -7.43
CA GLY A 70 -7.28 -0.76 -6.42
C GLY A 70 -8.75 -1.17 -6.25
N ASP A 71 -8.97 -2.36 -5.69
CA ASP A 71 -10.25 -2.86 -5.19
C ASP A 71 -10.43 -2.46 -3.71
N PRO A 72 -11.32 -1.50 -3.41
CA PRO A 72 -11.56 -1.05 -2.04
C PRO A 72 -12.29 -2.08 -1.15
N GLU A 73 -12.96 -3.08 -1.71
CA GLU A 73 -13.51 -4.20 -0.95
C GLU A 73 -12.39 -5.13 -0.44
N ALA A 74 -11.39 -5.41 -1.29
CA ALA A 74 -10.17 -6.09 -0.89
C ALA A 74 -9.37 -5.24 0.13
N GLY A 75 -9.27 -3.94 -0.11
CA GLY A 75 -8.64 -2.98 0.80
C GLY A 75 -9.25 -2.95 2.20
N LEU A 76 -10.58 -3.08 2.31
CA LEU A 76 -11.25 -3.20 3.61
C LEU A 76 -10.84 -4.48 4.36
N ALA A 77 -10.63 -5.59 3.65
CA ALA A 77 -10.14 -6.83 4.27
C ALA A 77 -8.71 -6.66 4.81
N LEU A 78 -7.83 -6.01 4.03
CA LEU A 78 -6.46 -5.66 4.43
C LEU A 78 -6.46 -4.74 5.66
N PHE A 79 -7.28 -3.68 5.64
CA PHE A 79 -7.41 -2.74 6.76
C PHE A 79 -7.82 -3.48 8.05
N ARG A 80 -8.83 -4.35 7.98
CA ARG A 80 -9.29 -5.13 9.15
C ARG A 80 -8.20 -6.05 9.71
N ARG A 81 -7.40 -6.65 8.83
CA ARG A 81 -6.34 -7.59 9.20
C ARG A 81 -5.14 -6.87 9.81
N ASP A 82 -4.68 -5.80 9.18
CA ASP A 82 -3.36 -5.21 9.45
C ASP A 82 -3.40 -3.87 10.19
N CYS A 83 -4.49 -3.11 10.07
CA CYS A 83 -4.55 -1.71 10.51
C CYS A 83 -5.54 -1.49 11.66
N ALA A 84 -6.68 -2.17 11.67
CA ALA A 84 -7.82 -1.91 12.55
C ALA A 84 -7.54 -2.17 14.04
N PHE A 85 -6.47 -2.91 14.37
CA PHE A 85 -6.02 -3.05 15.75
C PHE A 85 -5.50 -1.72 16.33
N CYS A 86 -4.83 -0.92 15.49
CA CYS A 86 -4.22 0.34 15.93
C CYS A 86 -5.05 1.57 15.54
N HIS A 87 -5.71 1.51 14.40
CA HIS A 87 -6.34 2.65 13.75
C HIS A 87 -7.85 2.49 13.67
N GLN A 88 -8.56 3.61 13.76
CA GLN A 88 -10.00 3.68 13.62
C GLN A 88 -10.39 4.55 12.43
N ILE A 89 -11.51 4.19 11.80
CA ILE A 89 -12.12 4.89 10.67
C ILE A 89 -13.64 4.93 10.90
N GLY A 90 -14.28 6.03 10.48
CA GLY A 90 -15.71 6.26 10.62
C GLY A 90 -16.05 7.45 11.53
N PRO A 91 -17.33 7.80 11.64
CA PRO A 91 -17.79 9.02 12.33
C PRO A 91 -17.39 9.09 13.80
N GLU A 92 -17.29 7.93 14.47
CA GLU A 92 -16.93 7.83 15.88
C GLU A 92 -15.44 7.48 16.11
N ALA A 93 -14.61 7.54 15.07
CA ALA A 93 -13.21 7.16 15.15
C ALA A 93 -12.43 8.06 16.12
N ARG A 94 -11.68 7.43 17.02
CA ARG A 94 -10.85 8.10 18.02
C ARG A 94 -9.39 7.72 17.85
N ASN A 95 -8.51 8.61 18.31
CA ASN A 95 -7.10 8.31 18.49
C ASN A 95 -6.94 7.20 19.54
N ALA A 96 -6.15 6.17 19.23
CA ALA A 96 -5.91 5.01 20.10
C ALA A 96 -4.40 4.67 20.09
N VAL A 97 -4.04 3.43 19.74
CA VAL A 97 -2.63 3.04 19.53
C VAL A 97 -2.04 3.85 18.37
N GLY A 98 -2.80 4.02 17.30
CA GLY A 98 -2.54 4.96 16.21
C GLY A 98 -3.59 6.08 16.14
N PRO A 99 -3.33 7.14 15.37
CA PRO A 99 -4.33 8.18 15.10
C PRO A 99 -5.47 7.63 14.23
N GLN A 100 -6.63 8.28 14.27
CA GLN A 100 -7.73 7.98 13.35
C GLN A 100 -7.34 8.28 11.88
N LEU A 101 -7.93 7.58 10.90
CA LEU A 101 -7.52 7.69 9.49
C LEU A 101 -8.57 8.31 8.55
N ASN A 102 -9.63 8.92 9.07
CA ASN A 102 -10.56 9.72 8.27
C ASN A 102 -9.84 10.95 7.68
N ARG A 103 -10.17 11.33 6.45
CA ARG A 103 -9.62 12.52 5.75
C ARG A 103 -8.10 12.53 5.78
N ILE A 104 -7.50 11.39 5.41
CA ILE A 104 -6.05 11.23 5.40
C ILE A 104 -5.42 11.87 4.18
N PHE A 105 -6.06 11.83 3.02
CA PHE A 105 -5.50 12.40 1.79
C PHE A 105 -5.25 13.90 1.93
N ASP A 106 -4.11 14.33 1.37
CA ASP A 106 -3.53 15.67 1.39
C ASP A 106 -3.27 16.28 2.78
N ARG A 107 -3.62 15.57 3.84
CA ARG A 107 -3.33 16.00 5.21
C ARG A 107 -1.82 15.89 5.47
N GLY A 108 -1.28 16.92 6.11
CA GLY A 108 0.09 16.88 6.63
C GLY A 108 0.32 15.69 7.56
N ALA A 109 1.48 15.05 7.42
CA ALA A 109 1.92 13.99 8.30
C ALA A 109 2.01 14.50 9.74
N GLY A 110 1.52 13.71 10.70
CA GLY A 110 1.54 14.13 12.11
C GLY A 110 0.53 15.22 12.50
N ALA A 111 -0.45 15.56 11.67
CA ALA A 111 -1.31 16.73 11.89
C ALA A 111 -2.56 16.50 12.78
N ILE A 112 -2.93 15.25 13.14
CA ILE A 112 -4.12 15.04 13.97
C ILE A 112 -3.87 15.49 15.41
N GLU A 113 -4.68 16.43 15.88
CA GLU A 113 -4.64 16.93 17.24
C GLU A 113 -4.93 15.83 18.28
N GLY A 114 -4.34 15.97 19.46
CA GLY A 114 -4.56 15.06 20.58
C GLY A 114 -3.88 13.68 20.43
N PHE A 115 -3.14 13.41 19.36
CA PHE A 115 -2.29 12.21 19.23
C PHE A 115 -0.81 12.56 19.42
N ARG A 116 -0.08 11.73 20.18
CA ARG A 116 1.36 11.90 20.41
C ARG A 116 2.17 11.18 19.32
N TYR A 117 2.57 11.91 18.29
CA TYR A 117 3.43 11.41 17.23
C TYR A 117 4.88 11.19 17.66
N SER A 118 5.62 10.38 16.90
CA SER A 118 7.08 10.26 17.08
C SER A 118 7.77 11.56 16.68
N ARG A 119 9.00 11.78 17.18
CA ARG A 119 9.83 12.92 16.76
C ARG A 119 10.05 12.91 15.24
N GLY A 120 10.30 11.74 14.67
CA GLY A 120 10.46 11.57 13.21
C GLY A 120 9.23 11.99 12.43
N MET A 121 8.04 11.53 12.83
CA MET A 121 6.79 11.90 12.15
C MET A 121 6.49 13.40 12.23
N GLN A 122 6.75 14.03 13.39
CA GLN A 122 6.59 15.47 13.56
C GLN A 122 7.54 16.26 12.65
N ARG A 123 8.82 15.86 12.57
CA ARG A 123 9.81 16.48 11.67
C ARG A 123 9.37 16.37 10.22
N MET A 124 8.98 15.17 9.77
CA MET A 124 8.53 14.96 8.38
C MET A 124 7.30 15.82 8.03
N GLY A 125 6.36 16.00 8.96
CA GLY A 125 5.23 16.91 8.78
C GLY A 125 5.67 18.38 8.61
N ILE A 126 6.64 18.83 9.41
CA ILE A 126 7.24 20.17 9.31
C ILE A 126 7.99 20.35 7.97
N ASP A 127 8.66 19.30 7.51
CA ASP A 127 9.40 19.28 6.25
C ASP A 127 8.47 19.21 5.02
N GLY A 128 7.16 19.12 5.24
CA GLY A 128 6.15 19.21 4.18
C GLY A 128 5.61 17.86 3.68
N LEU A 129 5.84 16.75 4.41
CA LEU A 129 5.23 15.47 4.06
C LEU A 129 3.71 15.58 4.21
N ALA A 130 3.00 15.47 3.10
CA ALA A 130 1.55 15.30 3.03
C ALA A 130 1.23 13.90 2.53
N TRP A 131 0.06 13.37 2.90
CA TRP A 131 -0.40 12.05 2.45
C TRP A 131 -1.08 12.14 1.09
N THR A 132 -0.29 12.12 0.02
CA THR A 132 -0.78 11.90 -1.35
C THR A 132 -0.90 10.40 -1.61
N TYR A 133 -1.33 10.02 -2.82
CA TYR A 133 -1.33 8.61 -3.22
C TYR A 133 0.09 8.01 -3.15
N GLU A 134 1.07 8.72 -3.69
CA GLU A 134 2.45 8.26 -3.84
C GLU A 134 3.16 8.17 -2.48
N THR A 135 2.97 9.16 -1.61
CA THR A 135 3.62 9.15 -0.29
C THR A 135 2.94 8.15 0.65
N LEU A 136 1.64 7.92 0.51
CA LEU A 136 0.93 6.88 1.26
C LEU A 136 1.34 5.48 0.79
N ASP A 137 1.47 5.27 -0.53
CA ASP A 137 1.99 4.00 -1.08
C ASP A 137 3.40 3.71 -0.56
N ALA A 138 4.31 4.69 -0.65
CA ALA A 138 5.67 4.56 -0.14
C ALA A 138 5.71 4.28 1.38
N TYR A 139 4.84 4.94 2.16
CA TYR A 139 4.78 4.74 3.60
C TYR A 139 4.23 3.35 3.96
N LEU A 140 3.22 2.87 3.23
CA LEU A 140 2.66 1.54 3.44
C LEU A 140 3.63 0.44 2.99
N ALA A 141 4.47 0.70 1.97
CA ALA A 141 5.53 -0.21 1.56
C ALA A 141 6.57 -0.39 2.66
N ASN A 142 7.10 0.70 3.22
CA ASN A 142 8.03 0.67 4.35
C ASN A 142 7.98 1.95 5.21
N PRO A 143 7.28 1.90 6.36
CA PRO A 143 7.13 3.08 7.23
C PRO A 143 8.44 3.59 7.83
N ARG A 144 9.37 2.68 8.16
CA ARG A 144 10.64 3.04 8.83
C ARG A 144 11.61 3.70 7.86
N ALA A 145 11.59 3.28 6.60
CA ALA A 145 12.38 3.89 5.54
C ALA A 145 11.91 5.31 5.22
N LEU A 146 10.59 5.54 5.13
CA LEU A 146 10.07 6.88 4.84
C LEU A 146 10.13 7.81 6.06
N VAL A 147 9.82 7.32 7.26
CA VAL A 147 9.79 8.10 8.50
C VAL A 147 10.69 7.44 9.56
N SER A 148 11.94 7.90 9.61
CA SER A 148 12.94 7.43 10.57
C SER A 148 12.45 7.59 12.01
N GLY A 149 12.50 6.51 12.80
CA GLY A 149 12.00 6.51 14.17
C GLY A 149 10.49 6.70 14.28
N THR A 150 9.71 6.31 13.26
CA THR A 150 8.25 6.23 13.37
C THR A 150 7.84 5.30 14.52
N ARG A 151 6.79 5.69 15.24
CA ARG A 151 6.17 4.85 16.29
C ARG A 151 5.23 3.80 15.70
N MET A 152 4.91 3.88 14.41
CA MET A 152 4.09 2.88 13.73
C MET A 152 4.92 1.62 13.51
N SER A 153 4.80 0.65 14.41
CA SER A 153 5.52 -0.63 14.35
C SER A 153 4.90 -1.60 13.33
N TYR A 154 4.71 -1.13 12.11
CA TYR A 154 4.26 -1.93 10.98
C TYR A 154 5.48 -2.41 10.17
N ARG A 155 5.42 -3.63 9.62
CA ARG A 155 6.54 -4.21 8.84
C ARG A 155 6.58 -3.71 7.39
N GLY A 156 5.47 -3.14 6.90
CA GLY A 156 5.31 -2.80 5.50
C GLY A 156 4.47 -3.83 4.73
N MET A 157 3.96 -3.40 3.58
CA MET A 157 3.13 -4.17 2.65
C MET A 157 3.87 -4.23 1.30
N PRO A 158 4.64 -5.30 1.03
CA PRO A 158 5.51 -5.35 -0.14
C PRO A 158 4.73 -5.49 -1.45
N ASP A 159 3.59 -6.17 -1.43
CA ASP A 159 2.73 -6.34 -2.60
C ASP A 159 2.08 -5.00 -2.97
N ALA A 160 2.31 -4.54 -4.20
CA ALA A 160 1.82 -3.25 -4.67
C ALA A 160 0.30 -3.24 -4.87
N GLN A 161 -0.29 -4.36 -5.27
CA GLN A 161 -1.74 -4.44 -5.46
C GLN A 161 -2.46 -4.36 -4.12
N ASP A 162 -1.97 -5.06 -3.10
CA ASP A 162 -2.50 -4.95 -1.74
C ASP A 162 -2.44 -3.48 -1.24
N ARG A 163 -1.35 -2.76 -1.51
CA ARG A 163 -1.25 -1.34 -1.13
C ARG A 163 -2.28 -0.50 -1.88
N HIS A 164 -2.41 -0.68 -3.18
CA HIS A 164 -3.38 0.06 -3.99
C HIS A 164 -4.83 -0.20 -3.52
N ASP A 165 -5.18 -1.46 -3.25
CA ASP A 165 -6.48 -1.86 -2.72
C ASP A 165 -6.76 -1.18 -1.36
N LEU A 166 -5.79 -1.21 -0.44
CA LEU A 166 -5.88 -0.53 0.86
C LEU A 166 -6.05 0.99 0.69
N ILE A 167 -5.28 1.62 -0.19
CA ILE A 167 -5.36 3.05 -0.48
C ILE A 167 -6.73 3.41 -1.09
N ALA A 168 -7.27 2.57 -1.99
CA ALA A 168 -8.62 2.72 -2.53
C ALA A 168 -9.69 2.69 -1.43
N PHE A 169 -9.54 1.80 -0.45
CA PHE A 169 -10.42 1.77 0.73
C PHE A 169 -10.30 3.03 1.60
N LEU A 170 -9.09 3.50 1.86
CA LEU A 170 -8.86 4.73 2.64
C LEU A 170 -9.43 5.97 1.96
N ARG A 171 -9.42 6.03 0.62
CA ARG A 171 -10.02 7.13 -0.15
C ARG A 171 -11.51 7.28 0.12
N ARG A 172 -12.25 6.18 0.29
CA ARG A 172 -13.69 6.23 0.62
C ARG A 172 -13.99 6.94 1.94
N HIS A 173 -12.99 7.18 2.78
CA HIS A 173 -13.11 7.82 4.08
C HIS A 173 -12.40 9.19 4.13
N SER A 174 -12.08 9.77 2.96
CA SER A 174 -11.56 11.12 2.84
C SER A 174 -12.55 11.98 2.07
N ASP A 175 -13.09 12.98 2.77
CA ASP A 175 -14.19 13.83 2.30
C ASP A 175 -13.66 15.06 1.56
N GLN A 176 -12.93 14.90 0.46
CA GLN A 176 -12.47 16.03 -0.33
C GLN A 176 -12.53 15.73 -1.85
N PRO A 177 -13.38 16.44 -2.63
CA PRO A 177 -13.46 16.32 -4.10
C PRO A 177 -12.15 16.61 -4.85
N GLN A 178 -11.19 17.27 -4.20
CA GLN A 178 -9.82 17.47 -4.67
C GLN A 178 -8.93 16.20 -4.56
N ASP A 179 -9.37 15.18 -3.82
CA ASP A 179 -8.71 13.87 -3.74
C ASP A 179 -9.05 12.96 -4.96
N ILE A 180 -9.85 13.48 -5.90
CA ILE A 180 -10.18 12.86 -7.18
C ILE A 180 -9.12 13.34 -8.19
N PRO A 181 -8.42 12.43 -8.90
CA PRO A 181 -7.24 12.77 -9.69
C PRO A 181 -7.63 13.55 -10.94
N GLU A 182 -7.71 14.87 -10.83
CA GLU A 182 -7.63 15.80 -11.95
C GLU A 182 -6.59 16.92 -11.71
N SER A 183 -5.87 16.89 -10.58
CA SER A 183 -4.80 17.84 -10.26
C SER A 183 -3.43 17.16 -10.07
N ALA A 184 -3.03 16.36 -11.05
CA ALA A 184 -1.67 16.07 -11.54
C ALA A 184 -1.86 15.06 -12.68
N PRO A 185 -1.18 15.20 -13.85
CA PRO A 185 -1.58 14.55 -15.09
C PRO A 185 -1.75 13.04 -14.89
N THR A 186 -3.00 12.57 -14.96
CA THR A 186 -3.39 11.16 -14.79
C THR A 186 -3.25 10.37 -16.10
N ALA A 187 -2.31 10.76 -16.95
CA ALA A 187 -1.56 9.77 -17.70
C ALA A 187 -0.36 9.49 -16.82
N LEU A 188 -0.27 8.27 -16.27
CA LEU A 188 0.99 7.76 -15.75
C LEU A 188 2.09 8.20 -16.74
N ALA A 189 2.90 9.20 -16.36
CA ALA A 189 4.28 9.14 -16.80
C ALA A 189 4.68 7.78 -16.29
N ALA A 190 4.89 6.84 -17.23
CA ALA A 190 5.30 5.49 -16.93
C ALA A 190 6.26 5.61 -15.76
N GLN A 191 5.86 5.08 -14.60
CA GLN A 191 6.78 4.92 -13.49
C GLN A 191 8.05 4.40 -14.16
N PRO A 192 9.22 5.04 -14.02
CA PRO A 192 10.42 4.46 -14.56
C PRO A 192 10.40 3.02 -14.07
N ASP A 193 10.32 2.09 -15.02
CA ASP A 193 10.25 0.65 -14.78
C ASP A 193 11.51 0.35 -13.99
N LEU A 194 11.39 0.46 -12.67
CA LEU A 194 12.47 0.20 -11.77
C LEU A 194 12.49 -1.31 -11.82
N PRO A 195 13.50 -1.93 -12.46
CA PRO A 195 13.65 -3.36 -12.32
C PRO A 195 13.61 -3.64 -10.82
N PRO A 196 12.95 -4.73 -10.37
CA PRO A 196 13.05 -5.12 -8.97
C PRO A 196 14.53 -5.08 -8.64
N ALA A 197 14.90 -4.12 -7.79
CA ALA A 197 16.29 -3.98 -7.41
C ALA A 197 16.70 -5.36 -6.92
N PRO A 198 17.81 -5.92 -7.39
CA PRO A 198 18.25 -7.18 -6.82
C PRO A 198 18.36 -6.91 -5.32
N LEU A 199 17.53 -7.56 -4.52
CA LEU A 199 17.68 -7.63 -3.06
C LEU A 199 18.88 -8.55 -2.75
N GLY A 200 20.00 -8.23 -3.40
CA GLY A 200 21.21 -9.02 -3.54
C GLY A 200 22.33 -8.21 -4.19
N VAL A 201 22.28 -6.86 -4.14
CA VAL A 201 23.48 -6.06 -4.36
C VAL A 201 24.34 -6.24 -3.12
N GLU A 202 25.27 -7.17 -3.21
CA GLU A 202 26.39 -7.29 -2.29
C GLU A 202 27.24 -6.02 -2.48
N GLY A 203 26.81 -4.93 -1.84
CA GLY A 203 27.47 -3.64 -1.91
C GLY A 203 28.88 -3.76 -1.33
N ASP A 204 29.86 -3.23 -2.05
CA ASP A 204 31.24 -3.14 -1.56
C ASP A 204 31.27 -2.17 -0.36
N ALA A 205 31.41 -2.73 0.85
CA ALA A 205 31.44 -1.96 2.08
C ALA A 205 32.67 -1.04 2.17
N ASP A 206 33.80 -1.41 1.55
CA ASP A 206 35.00 -0.57 1.53
C ASP A 206 34.77 0.64 0.61
N TYR A 207 34.09 0.44 -0.53
CA TYR A 207 33.66 1.56 -1.37
C TYR A 207 32.60 2.42 -0.68
N GLY A 208 31.67 1.81 0.06
CA GLY A 208 30.70 2.51 0.89
C GLY A 208 31.36 3.38 1.97
N GLU A 209 32.40 2.87 2.61
CA GLU A 209 33.19 3.62 3.59
C GLU A 209 33.80 4.88 2.96
N TYR A 210 34.40 4.76 1.79
CA TYR A 210 34.95 5.90 1.05
C TYR A 210 33.89 6.98 0.76
N LEU A 211 32.71 6.58 0.28
CA LEU A 211 31.60 7.50 -0.02
C LEU A 211 30.98 8.12 1.25
N SER A 212 31.11 7.47 2.41
CA SER A 212 30.45 7.86 3.64
C SER A 212 30.98 9.18 4.25
N SER A 213 32.14 9.68 3.81
CA SER A 213 32.78 10.88 4.35
C SER A 213 31.86 12.11 4.29
N GLU A 214 31.09 12.25 3.21
CA GLU A 214 30.14 13.34 3.04
C GLU A 214 28.90 13.16 3.93
N CYS A 215 28.49 11.91 4.17
CA CYS A 215 27.35 11.59 5.01
C CYS A 215 27.62 11.90 6.48
N VAL A 216 28.81 11.54 6.98
CA VAL A 216 29.17 11.70 8.39
C VAL A 216 29.46 13.14 8.82
N THR A 217 29.49 14.08 7.87
CA THR A 217 29.52 15.52 8.17
C THR A 217 28.23 15.97 8.87
N CYS A 218 27.13 15.25 8.68
CA CYS A 218 25.83 15.54 9.30
C CYS A 218 25.30 14.35 10.11
N HIS A 219 25.38 13.13 9.57
CA HIS A 219 24.92 11.93 10.24
C HIS A 219 26.02 11.34 11.10
N GLN A 220 25.92 11.54 12.41
CA GLN A 220 26.98 11.18 13.34
C GLN A 220 27.34 9.69 13.24
N GLN A 221 28.62 9.39 13.04
CA GLN A 221 29.13 8.01 12.96
C GLN A 221 28.95 7.24 14.27
N SER A 222 28.81 7.95 15.40
CA SER A 222 28.42 7.35 16.68
C SER A 222 26.99 6.82 16.70
N GLY A 223 26.14 7.21 15.74
CA GLY A 223 24.73 6.89 15.73
C GLY A 223 23.87 7.79 16.63
N ALA A 224 24.41 8.90 17.12
CA ALA A 224 23.63 9.90 17.87
C ALA A 224 22.52 10.52 17.00
N ASP A 225 21.32 10.71 17.57
CA ASP A 225 20.11 11.15 16.85
C ASP A 225 19.64 12.59 17.22
N GLN A 226 20.61 13.42 17.63
CA GLN A 226 20.38 14.79 18.11
C GLN A 226 20.12 15.75 16.94
N GLY A 227 18.85 15.86 16.55
CA GLY A 227 18.39 16.74 15.45
C GLY A 227 18.51 16.09 14.08
N ILE A 228 19.67 15.52 13.76
CA ILE A 228 19.90 14.73 12.53
C ILE A 228 19.72 13.24 12.87
N PRO A 229 18.90 12.50 12.11
CA PRO A 229 18.63 11.09 12.42
C PRO A 229 19.88 10.23 12.19
N SER A 230 20.07 9.23 13.05
CA SER A 230 21.08 8.20 12.85
C SER A 230 20.75 7.34 11.64
N ILE A 231 21.78 7.03 10.85
CA ILE A 231 21.77 6.07 9.72
C ILE A 231 22.64 4.84 10.00
N VAL A 232 23.28 4.80 11.18
CA VAL A 232 24.15 3.72 11.62
C VAL A 232 23.32 2.49 12.00
N GLY A 233 23.73 1.31 11.54
CA GLY A 233 23.09 0.03 11.84
C GLY A 233 21.73 -0.18 11.15
N TRP A 234 21.43 0.59 10.10
CA TRP A 234 20.19 0.45 9.35
C TRP A 234 20.16 -0.84 8.52
N HIS A 235 18.94 -1.37 8.34
CA HIS A 235 18.62 -2.42 7.38
C HIS A 235 19.20 -2.05 5.98
N PRO A 236 20.04 -2.81 5.24
CA PRO A 236 20.42 -2.37 3.89
C PRO A 236 19.25 -1.98 2.98
N GLU A 237 18.15 -2.74 2.95
CA GLU A 237 16.96 -2.34 2.19
C GLU A 237 16.28 -1.08 2.73
N ASP A 238 16.24 -0.87 4.05
CA ASP A 238 15.64 0.33 4.63
C ASP A 238 16.42 1.58 4.17
N PHE A 239 17.74 1.50 4.14
CA PHE A 239 18.62 2.56 3.66
C PHE A 239 18.42 2.81 2.16
N VAL A 240 18.47 1.76 1.34
CA VAL A 240 18.29 1.85 -0.13
C VAL A 240 16.94 2.48 -0.46
N VAL A 241 15.86 2.03 0.19
CA VAL A 241 14.51 2.56 -0.01
C VAL A 241 14.45 4.02 0.41
N ALA A 242 15.02 4.40 1.55
CA ALA A 242 15.03 5.79 2.01
C ALA A 242 15.77 6.72 1.05
N MET A 243 16.94 6.32 0.55
CA MET A 243 17.73 7.12 -0.38
C MET A 243 17.04 7.28 -1.73
N ARG A 244 16.42 6.21 -2.25
CA ARG A 244 15.59 6.30 -3.46
C ARG A 244 14.36 7.19 -3.26
N ALA A 245 13.71 7.13 -2.10
CA ALA A 245 12.59 8.01 -1.77
C ALA A 245 13.00 9.49 -1.74
N TYR A 246 14.19 9.83 -1.23
CA TYR A 246 14.72 11.18 -1.35
C TYR A 246 15.04 11.56 -2.80
N LYS A 247 15.69 10.67 -3.55
CA LYS A 247 16.04 10.91 -4.97
C LYS A 247 14.81 11.18 -5.84
N GLN A 248 13.70 10.51 -5.55
CA GLN A 248 12.42 10.65 -6.27
C GLN A 248 11.53 11.77 -5.71
N GLY A 249 11.95 12.45 -4.64
CA GLY A 249 11.18 13.52 -4.02
C GLY A 249 10.00 13.06 -3.14
N LEU A 250 9.78 11.74 -3.02
CA LEU A 250 8.74 11.15 -2.16
C LEU A 250 8.95 11.46 -0.67
N ARG A 251 10.22 11.59 -0.26
CA ARG A 251 10.59 12.06 1.06
C ARG A 251 11.03 13.53 0.98
N PRO A 252 10.26 14.48 1.54
CA PRO A 252 10.63 15.88 1.48
C PRO A 252 11.72 16.18 2.51
N HIS A 253 12.89 16.59 2.02
CA HIS A 253 13.96 17.21 2.81
C HIS A 253 15.03 17.78 1.85
N PRO A 254 15.10 19.10 1.63
CA PRO A 254 15.91 19.68 0.54
C PRO A 254 17.37 19.24 0.52
N VAL A 255 18.00 19.14 1.70
CA VAL A 255 19.40 18.70 1.81
C VAL A 255 19.56 17.24 1.38
N MET A 256 18.66 16.35 1.81
CA MET A 256 18.82 14.92 1.53
C MET A 256 18.39 14.56 0.10
N GLN A 257 17.46 15.31 -0.48
CA GLN A 257 17.14 15.22 -1.91
C GLN A 257 18.34 15.64 -2.76
N MET A 258 19.05 16.72 -2.37
CA MET A 258 20.28 17.15 -3.04
C MET A 258 21.41 16.11 -2.90
N MET A 259 21.57 15.48 -1.74
CA MET A 259 22.56 14.42 -1.53
C MET A 259 22.21 13.16 -2.33
N ALA A 260 20.98 12.64 -2.22
CA ALA A 260 20.52 11.45 -2.93
C ALA A 260 20.50 11.64 -4.45
N GLY A 261 20.24 12.87 -4.93
CA GLY A 261 20.27 13.21 -6.35
C GLY A 261 21.62 12.95 -7.03
N ARG A 262 22.72 13.04 -6.28
CA ARG A 262 24.11 12.87 -6.78
C ARG A 262 24.58 11.41 -6.82
N LEU A 263 23.84 10.49 -6.20
CA LEU A 263 24.23 9.10 -6.08
C LEU A 263 23.53 8.22 -7.13
N ASP A 264 24.25 7.26 -7.69
CA ASP A 264 23.65 6.16 -8.47
C ASP A 264 23.23 4.98 -7.58
N ASP A 265 22.60 3.96 -8.18
CA ASP A 265 22.07 2.81 -7.44
C ASP A 265 23.17 1.94 -6.79
N ASP A 266 24.33 1.81 -7.43
CA ASP A 266 25.46 1.02 -6.92
C ASP A 266 26.11 1.74 -5.72
N GLN A 267 26.25 3.06 -5.80
CA GLN A 267 26.72 3.90 -4.70
C GLN A 267 25.76 3.86 -3.50
N ILE A 268 24.44 3.88 -3.74
CA ILE A 268 23.44 3.74 -2.67
C ILE A 268 23.56 2.35 -2.01
N ALA A 269 23.75 1.29 -2.79
CA ALA A 269 23.92 -0.06 -2.26
C ALA A 269 25.23 -0.23 -1.47
N ALA A 270 26.35 0.34 -1.93
CA ALA A 270 27.62 0.33 -1.21
C ALA A 270 27.52 1.07 0.14
N LEU A 271 26.90 2.25 0.16
CA LEU A 271 26.63 2.99 1.39
C LEU A 271 25.73 2.20 2.36
N ALA A 272 24.70 1.53 1.83
CA ALA A 272 23.81 0.68 2.63
C ALA A 272 24.56 -0.48 3.28
N ALA A 273 25.45 -1.14 2.53
CA ALA A 273 26.29 -2.23 3.04
C ALA A 273 27.22 -1.74 4.16
N TYR A 274 27.89 -0.60 3.97
CA TYR A 274 28.78 -0.01 4.97
C TYR A 274 28.04 0.41 6.25
N PHE A 275 26.98 1.20 6.15
CA PHE A 275 26.28 1.67 7.35
C PHE A 275 25.61 0.55 8.15
N ALA A 276 25.28 -0.57 7.51
CA ALA A 276 24.78 -1.77 8.18
C ALA A 276 25.84 -2.47 9.05
N THR A 277 27.14 -2.32 8.75
CA THR A 277 28.21 -2.92 9.58
C THR A 277 28.51 -2.09 10.83
N LEU A 278 28.08 -0.83 10.87
CA LEU A 278 28.33 0.06 11.99
C LEU A 278 27.31 -0.18 13.11
N THR A 279 27.79 -0.17 14.35
CA THR A 279 26.96 -0.25 15.56
C THR A 279 26.93 1.10 16.28
N PRO A 280 25.77 1.62 16.70
CA PRO A 280 25.71 2.85 17.48
C PRO A 280 26.55 2.72 18.76
N THR A 281 27.29 3.77 19.08
CA THR A 281 28.05 3.91 20.33
C THR A 281 27.41 5.00 21.16
N ASP A 282 26.87 4.62 22.33
CA ASP A 282 26.20 5.51 23.28
C ASP A 282 27.08 6.67 23.78
#